data_AF-A0A6J6E3J1-F1
#
_entry.id   AF-A0A6J6E3J1-F1
#
_cell.length_a   1.000
_cell.length_b   1.000
_cell.length_c   1.000
_cell.angle_alpha   90.00
_cell.angle_beta   90.00
_cell.angle_gamma   90.00
#
_symmetry.space_group_name_H-M   'P 1'
#
loop_
_entity.id
_entity.type
_entity.pdbx_description
1 polymer ?
#
loop_
_entity_poly.entity_id
_entity_poly.type
_entity_poly.pdbx_seq_one_letter_code
_entity_poly.pdbx_strand_id
1 'polypeptide(L)'
;MTTLEIVRNSLLVLHFVGMAALLGGFLSQFRARERKIQSGMLHGAYLALLTGVALVGIRYPLHDENPEYPLPDNAKIFVKLLLLIVIVILSITAKKKQAVDSGTWLGIGLLSFTNIVIAVFW
;
A
#
# COMPACT_ATOMS: atom_id res chain seq x y z
N MET A 1 3.12 25.82 7.55
CA MET A 1 3.11 24.35 7.68
C MET A 1 3.11 23.99 9.14
N THR A 2 2.05 23.37 9.67
CA THR A 2 2.03 22.89 11.06
C THR A 2 2.87 21.62 11.20
N THR A 3 3.23 21.25 12.45
CA THR A 3 3.92 19.99 12.71
C THR A 3 3.13 18.79 12.18
N LEU A 4 1.80 18.78 12.34
CA LEU A 4 0.94 17.71 11.83
C LEU A 4 0.95 17.63 10.30
N GLU A 5 0.98 18.76 9.60
CA GLU A 5 1.10 18.79 8.13
C GLU A 5 2.43 18.20 7.64
N ILE A 6 3.53 18.50 8.33
CA ILE A 6 4.85 17.94 8.02
C ILE A 6 4.85 16.42 8.22
N VAL A 7 4.26 15.94 9.33
CA VAL A 7 4.15 14.51 9.61
C VAL A 7 3.26 13.82 8.57
N ARG A 8 2.09 14.39 8.25
CA ARG A 8 1.19 13.88 7.20
C ARG A 8 1.93 13.77 5.87
N ASN A 9 2.65 14.80 5.44
CA ASN A 9 3.33 14.81 4.16
C ASN A 9 4.49 13.81 4.11
N SER A 10 5.24 13.70 5.21
CA SER A 10 6.27 12.67 5.36
C SER A 10 5.69 11.26 5.24
N LEU A 11 4.58 10.98 5.95
CA LEU A 11 3.87 9.71 5.87
C LEU A 11 3.34 9.44 4.46
N LEU A 12 2.82 10.45 3.77
CA LEU A 12 2.31 10.34 2.41
C LEU A 12 3.43 9.98 1.42
N VAL A 13 4.61 10.61 1.54
CA VAL A 13 5.78 10.26 0.74
C VAL A 13 6.18 8.80 0.99
N LEU A 14 6.31 8.39 2.25
CA LEU A 14 6.66 7.00 2.60
C LEU A 14 5.61 6.01 2.09
N HIS A 15 4.34 6.37 2.12
CA HIS A 15 3.26 5.54 1.59
C HIS A 15 3.42 5.31 0.09
N PHE A 16 3.70 6.38 -0.68
CA PHE A 16 3.95 6.25 -2.12
C PHE A 16 5.22 5.47 -2.42
N VAL A 17 6.29 5.64 -1.64
CA VAL A 17 7.50 4.81 -1.78
C VAL A 17 7.19 3.33 -1.54
N GLY A 18 6.39 3.02 -0.51
CA GLY A 18 5.94 1.66 -0.23
C GLY A 18 5.14 1.05 -1.40
N MET A 19 4.18 1.81 -1.92
CA MET A 19 3.36 1.40 -3.08
C MET A 19 4.19 1.24 -4.35
N ALA A 20 5.17 2.12 -4.58
CA ALA A 20 6.08 2.04 -5.72
C ALA A 20 7.01 0.82 -5.61
N ALA A 21 7.52 0.51 -4.43
CA ALA A 21 8.32 -0.70 -4.21
C ALA A 21 7.51 -1.99 -4.40
N LEU A 22 6.24 -1.98 -3.96
CA LEU A 22 5.31 -3.09 -4.16
C LEU A 22 5.00 -3.30 -5.65
N LEU A 23 4.47 -2.28 -6.33
CA LEU A 23 4.08 -2.39 -7.73
C LEU A 23 5.31 -2.51 -8.66
N GLY A 24 6.38 -1.77 -8.39
CA GLY A 24 7.64 -1.85 -9.14
C GLY A 24 8.31 -3.21 -9.00
N GLY A 25 8.30 -3.80 -7.79
CA GLY A 25 8.76 -5.16 -7.54
C GLY A 25 7.98 -6.19 -8.36
N PHE A 26 6.66 -6.03 -8.44
CA PHE A 26 5.79 -6.84 -9.30
C PHE A 26 6.17 -6.69 -10.79
N LEU A 27 6.23 -5.46 -11.31
CA LEU A 27 6.53 -5.17 -12.71
C LEU A 27 7.93 -5.65 -13.13
N SER A 28 8.90 -5.62 -12.20
CA SER A 28 10.26 -6.11 -12.47
C SER A 28 10.32 -7.61 -12.82
N GLN A 29 9.31 -8.38 -12.42
CA GLN A 29 9.21 -9.82 -12.65
C GLN A 29 8.40 -10.20 -13.90
N PHE A 30 7.93 -9.22 -14.69
CA PHE A 30 7.03 -9.47 -15.82
C PHE A 30 7.64 -10.40 -16.89
N ARG A 31 8.95 -10.28 -17.14
CA ARG A 31 9.70 -11.09 -18.11
C ARG A 31 10.51 -12.22 -17.46
N ALA A 32 10.36 -12.43 -16.15
CA ALA A 32 11.12 -13.46 -15.45
C ALA A 32 10.59 -14.86 -15.82
N ARG A 33 11.50 -15.80 -16.10
CA ARG A 33 11.16 -17.20 -16.38
C ARG A 33 10.56 -17.89 -15.16
N GLU A 34 11.09 -17.57 -13.98
CA GLU A 34 10.55 -17.95 -12.69
C GLU A 34 10.26 -16.68 -11.89
N ARG A 35 9.00 -16.49 -11.50
CA ARG A 35 8.59 -15.31 -10.76
C ARG A 35 8.82 -15.52 -9.28
N LYS A 36 9.38 -14.51 -8.61
CA LYS A 36 9.64 -14.54 -7.17
C LYS A 36 9.15 -13.26 -6.50
N ILE A 37 8.72 -13.39 -5.25
CA ILE A 37 8.44 -12.22 -4.40
C ILE A 37 9.79 -11.67 -3.91
N GLN A 38 10.19 -10.53 -4.46
CA GLN A 38 11.40 -9.84 -4.02
C GLN A 38 11.22 -9.29 -2.60
N SER A 39 12.28 -9.28 -1.79
CA SER A 39 12.21 -8.69 -0.44
C SER A 39 11.77 -7.22 -0.49
N GLY A 40 12.21 -6.45 -1.49
CA GLY A 40 11.78 -5.07 -1.68
C GLY A 40 10.26 -4.92 -1.87
N MET A 41 9.62 -5.87 -2.55
CA MET A 41 8.16 -5.88 -2.73
C MET A 41 7.41 -6.03 -1.40
N LEU A 42 7.90 -6.92 -0.53
CA LEU A 42 7.33 -7.14 0.80
C LEU A 42 7.59 -5.98 1.76
N HIS A 43 8.81 -5.44 1.79
CA HIS A 43 9.11 -4.26 2.59
C HIS A 43 8.28 -3.06 2.14
N GLY A 44 8.07 -2.91 0.82
CA GLY A 44 7.17 -1.91 0.26
C GLY A 44 5.72 -2.09 0.74
N ALA A 45 5.20 -3.31 0.70
CA ALA A 45 3.85 -3.62 1.19
C ALA A 45 3.69 -3.31 2.68
N TYR A 46 4.68 -3.67 3.52
CA TYR A 46 4.67 -3.33 4.95
C TYR A 46 4.73 -1.83 5.20
N LEU A 47 5.60 -1.12 4.47
CA LEU A 47 5.73 0.33 4.59
C LEU A 47 4.42 1.02 4.20
N ALA A 48 3.80 0.60 3.09
CA ALA A 48 2.52 1.11 2.64
C ALA A 48 1.41 0.83 3.67
N LEU A 49 1.40 -0.35 4.29
CA LEU A 49 0.41 -0.70 5.32
C LEU A 49 0.56 0.18 6.55
N LEU A 50 1.77 0.26 7.10
CA LEU A 50 2.06 1.05 8.30
C LEU A 50 1.75 2.53 8.11
N THR A 51 2.22 3.10 7.00
CA THR A 51 1.99 4.51 6.68
C THR A 51 0.53 4.80 6.36
N GLY A 52 -0.18 3.86 5.72
CA GLY A 52 -1.61 3.99 5.43
C GLY A 52 -2.44 4.09 6.70
N VAL A 53 -2.17 3.23 7.68
CA VAL A 53 -2.82 3.29 9.00
C VAL A 53 -2.48 4.59 9.73
N ALA A 54 -1.21 5.00 9.70
CA ALA A 54 -0.77 6.25 10.32
C ALA A 54 -1.42 7.49 9.68
N LEU A 55 -1.60 7.51 8.36
CA LEU A 55 -2.27 8.59 7.63
C LEU A 55 -3.75 8.72 8.00
N VAL A 56 -4.42 7.60 8.29
CA VAL A 56 -5.80 7.62 8.80
C VAL A 56 -5.81 8.15 10.24
N GLY A 57 -4.88 7.69 11.09
CA GLY A 57 -4.78 8.13 12.47
C GLY A 57 -4.54 9.64 12.62
N ILE A 58 -3.65 10.22 11.82
CA ILE A 58 -3.34 11.66 11.88
C ILE A 58 -4.45 12.54 11.29
N ARG A 59 -5.40 11.95 10.57
CA ARG A 59 -6.49 12.69 9.92
C ARG A 59 -7.42 13.37 10.93
N TYR A 60 -7.64 12.73 12.09
CA TYR A 60 -8.52 13.23 13.15
C TYR A 60 -7.94 14.49 13.83
N PRO A 61 -6.73 14.46 14.43
CA PRO A 61 -6.16 15.66 15.05
C PRO A 61 -5.91 16.79 14.05
N LEU A 62 -5.64 16.46 12.77
CA LEU A 62 -5.47 17.46 11.73
C LEU A 62 -6.80 18.16 11.36
N HIS A 63 -7.93 17.44 11.43
CA HIS A 63 -9.25 18.04 11.27
C HIS A 63 -9.59 18.97 12.44
N ASP A 64 -9.22 18.57 13.67
CA ASP A 64 -9.42 19.39 14.88
C ASP A 64 -8.60 20.69 14.82
N GLU A 65 -7.37 20.65 14.28
CA GLU A 65 -6.55 21.85 14.04
C GLU A 65 -7.05 22.72 12.87
N ASN A 66 -7.46 22.10 11.76
CA ASN A 66 -7.96 22.79 10.58
C ASN A 66 -9.11 22.00 9.91
N PRO A 67 -10.37 22.48 10.03
CA PRO A 67 -11.55 21.84 9.45
C PRO A 67 -11.53 21.70 7.92
N GLU A 68 -10.64 22.42 7.20
CA GLU A 68 -10.42 22.23 5.76
C GLU A 68 -9.94 20.82 5.41
N TYR A 69 -9.36 20.09 6.37
CA TYR A 69 -9.06 18.67 6.21
C TYR A 69 -10.30 17.84 6.54
N PRO A 70 -11.04 17.29 5.56
CA PRO A 70 -12.25 16.54 5.87
C PRO A 70 -11.93 15.23 6.60
N LEU A 71 -12.86 14.82 7.47
CA LEU A 71 -12.83 13.50 8.07
C LEU A 71 -12.82 12.41 7.00
N PRO A 72 -12.16 11.27 7.28
CA PRO A 72 -12.01 10.26 6.27
C PRO A 72 -13.28 9.42 6.10
N ASP A 73 -13.53 8.96 4.87
CA ASP A 73 -14.55 7.96 4.60
C ASP A 73 -14.09 6.59 5.13
N ASN A 74 -14.78 6.10 6.16
CA ASN A 74 -14.47 4.83 6.81
C ASN A 74 -14.67 3.62 5.87
N ALA A 75 -15.62 3.69 4.92
CA ALA A 75 -15.82 2.62 3.95
C ALA A 75 -14.63 2.54 2.98
N LYS A 76 -14.17 3.70 2.48
CA LYS A 76 -12.98 3.81 1.64
C LYS A 76 -11.72 3.29 2.34
N ILE A 77 -11.52 3.67 3.61
CA ILE A 77 -10.38 3.18 4.40
C ILE A 77 -10.46 1.67 4.55
N PHE A 78 -11.62 1.14 4.95
CA PHE A 78 -11.80 -0.27 5.20
C PHE A 78 -11.45 -1.12 3.97
N VAL A 79 -11.96 -0.74 2.80
CA VAL A 79 -11.69 -1.46 1.55
C VAL A 79 -10.20 -1.43 1.20
N LYS A 80 -9.54 -0.27 1.27
CA LYS A 80 -8.10 -0.15 0.97
C LYS A 80 -7.24 -0.94 1.94
N LEU A 81 -7.59 -0.92 3.23
CA LEU A 81 -6.91 -1.67 4.26
C LEU A 81 -7.05 -3.17 4.03
N LEU A 82 -8.27 -3.65 3.73
CA LEU A 82 -8.55 -5.05 3.47
C LEU A 82 -7.75 -5.56 2.26
N LEU A 83 -7.76 -4.82 1.14
CA LEU A 83 -6.98 -5.16 -0.05
C LEU A 83 -5.48 -5.25 0.28
N LEU A 84 -4.95 -4.28 1.02
CA LEU A 84 -3.54 -4.25 1.38
C LEU A 84 -3.14 -5.40 2.32
N ILE A 85 -4.00 -5.77 3.26
CA ILE A 85 -3.80 -6.94 4.12
C ILE A 85 -3.76 -8.22 3.28
N VAL A 86 -4.70 -8.40 2.35
CA VAL A 86 -4.71 -9.56 1.44
C VAL A 86 -3.42 -9.63 0.64
N ILE A 87 -2.97 -8.50 0.07
CA ILE A 87 -1.70 -8.42 -0.68
C ILE A 87 -0.51 -8.84 0.19
N VAL A 88 -0.44 -8.37 1.43
CA VAL A 88 0.63 -8.72 2.37
C VAL A 88 0.61 -10.23 2.67
N ILE A 89 -0.55 -10.81 2.97
CA ILE A 89 -0.69 -12.25 3.26
C ILE A 89 -0.26 -13.09 2.04
N LEU A 90 -0.75 -12.74 0.84
CA LEU A 90 -0.36 -13.42 -0.40
C LEU A 90 1.15 -13.30 -0.64
N SER A 91 1.72 -12.11 -0.42
CA SER A 91 3.15 -11.88 -0.63
C SER A 91 4.01 -12.68 0.35
N ILE A 92 3.63 -12.76 1.63
CA ILE A 92 4.37 -13.54 2.64
C ILE A 92 4.32 -15.03 2.33
N THR A 93 3.13 -15.54 2.01
CA THR A 93 2.93 -16.96 1.70
C THR A 93 3.65 -17.34 0.40
N ALA A 94 3.57 -16.50 -0.63
CA ALA A 94 4.27 -16.70 -1.90
C ALA A 94 5.80 -16.60 -1.77
N LYS A 95 6.34 -15.75 -0.88
CA LYS A 95 7.80 -15.63 -0.67
C LYS A 95 8.45 -16.93 -0.21
N LYS A 96 7.70 -17.81 0.46
CA LYS A 96 8.20 -19.11 0.93
C LYS A 96 8.41 -20.11 -0.21
N LYS A 97 7.82 -19.86 -1.39
CA LYS A 97 7.93 -20.74 -2.56
C LYS A 97 9.19 -20.41 -3.36
N GLN A 98 9.85 -21.43 -3.91
CA GLN A 98 10.99 -21.25 -4.83
C GLN A 98 10.57 -20.55 -6.13
N ALA A 99 9.38 -20.86 -6.63
CA ALA A 99 8.74 -20.19 -7.76
C ALA A 99 7.27 -19.91 -7.41
N VAL A 100 6.81 -18.70 -7.74
CA VAL A 100 5.43 -18.26 -7.51
C VAL A 100 4.61 -18.58 -8.74
N ASP A 101 3.45 -19.20 -8.54
CA ASP A 101 2.50 -19.48 -9.62
C ASP A 101 1.95 -18.18 -10.24
N SER A 102 1.62 -18.23 -11.53
CA SER A 102 1.15 -17.07 -12.29
C SER A 102 -0.08 -16.40 -11.68
N GLY A 103 -1.00 -17.19 -11.12
CA GLY A 103 -2.23 -16.69 -10.51
C GLY A 103 -1.95 -15.83 -9.28
N THR A 104 -1.12 -16.33 -8.36
CA THR A 104 -0.75 -15.60 -7.14
C THR A 104 0.04 -14.33 -7.46
N TRP A 105 1.00 -14.40 -8.38
CA TRP A 105 1.78 -13.22 -8.79
C TRP A 105 0.89 -12.16 -9.48
N LEU A 106 0.02 -12.55 -10.41
CA LEU A 106 -0.94 -11.64 -11.03
C LEU A 106 -1.92 -11.08 -10.01
N GLY A 107 -2.40 -11.91 -9.08
CA GLY A 107 -3.28 -11.48 -8.00
C GLY A 107 -2.67 -10.37 -7.16
N ILE A 108 -1.41 -10.51 -6.74
CA ILE A 108 -0.69 -9.48 -5.99
C ILE A 108 -0.59 -8.18 -6.81
N GLY A 109 -0.19 -8.26 -8.07
CA GLY A 109 -0.05 -7.08 -8.93
C GLY A 109 -1.38 -6.36 -9.21
N LEU A 110 -2.41 -7.13 -9.57
CA LEU A 110 -3.74 -6.59 -9.86
C LEU A 110 -4.38 -5.99 -8.61
N LEU A 111 -4.32 -6.67 -7.46
CA LEU A 111 -4.83 -6.11 -6.21
C LEU A 111 -4.09 -4.83 -5.82
N SER A 112 -2.76 -4.79 -6.02
CA SER A 112 -1.96 -3.59 -5.76
C SER A 112 -2.37 -2.43 -6.65
N PHE A 113 -2.56 -2.69 -7.95
CA PHE A 113 -3.04 -1.69 -8.90
C PHE A 113 -4.46 -1.22 -8.58
N THR A 114 -5.38 -2.14 -8.29
CA THR A 114 -6.75 -1.82 -7.87
C THR A 114 -6.77 -0.95 -6.61
N ASN A 115 -5.88 -1.22 -5.64
CA ASN A 115 -5.77 -0.38 -4.44
C ASN A 115 -5.35 1.07 -4.76
N ILE A 116 -4.51 1.28 -5.79
CA ILE A 116 -4.14 2.61 -6.30
C ILE A 116 -5.32 3.26 -7.01
N VAL A 117 -6.03 2.53 -7.88
CA VAL A 117 -7.21 3.04 -8.59
C VAL A 117 -8.26 3.51 -7.59
N ILE A 118 -8.57 2.70 -6.57
CA ILE A 118 -9.46 3.08 -5.49
C ILE A 118 -8.94 4.33 -4.79
N ALA A 119 -7.64 4.43 -4.49
CA ALA A 119 -7.09 5.61 -3.84
C ALA A 119 -7.37 6.93 -4.58
N VAL A 120 -7.40 6.88 -5.91
CA VAL A 120 -7.52 8.06 -6.79
C VAL A 120 -8.96 8.36 -7.18
N PHE A 121 -9.76 7.33 -7.49
CA PHE A 121 -11.08 7.50 -8.10
C PHE A 121 -12.28 7.40 -7.14
N TRP A 122 -12.10 6.87 -5.93
CA TRP A 122 -13.13 6.78 -4.91
C TRP A 122 -12.57 7.22 -3.58
#